data_AF-A0A931RVH0-F1
#
_entry.id   AF-A0A931RVH0-F1
#
_cell.length_a   1.000
_cell.length_b   1.000
_cell.length_c   1.000
_cell.angle_alpha   90.00
_cell.angle_beta   90.00
_cell.angle_gamma   90.00
#
_symmetry.space_group_name_H-M   'P 1'
#
loop_
_entity.id
_entity.type
_entity.pdbx_description
1 polymer ?
#
loop_
_entity_poly.entity_id
_entity_poly.type
_entity_poly.pdbx_seq_one_letter_code
_entity_poly.pdbx_strand_id
1 'polypeptide(L)'
;MLAVFETGVKYHLIHALALLIIAWIAAQYPYLLIRLSGWLFFAGVLIFSASLYLLATTGVKAWGAVTPIGGLLLLAGWLSLAIGIAKG
;
A
#
# COMPACT_ATOMS: atom_id res chain seq x y z
N MET A 1 7.19 -19.32 8.73
CA MET A 1 6.13 -18.34 9.06
C MET A 1 6.70 -16.98 9.48
N LEU A 2 7.78 -16.92 10.26
CA LEU A 2 8.45 -15.65 10.60
C LEU A 2 8.81 -14.78 9.38
N ALA A 3 9.43 -15.35 8.35
CA ALA A 3 9.77 -14.61 7.13
C ALA A 3 8.55 -13.97 6.41
N VAL A 4 7.38 -14.62 6.47
CA VAL A 4 6.12 -14.09 5.90
C VAL A 4 5.66 -12.88 6.72
N PHE A 5 5.73 -12.98 8.04
CA PHE A 5 5.41 -11.89 8.95
C PHE A 5 6.35 -10.69 8.75
N GLU A 6 7.66 -10.94 8.67
CA GLU A 6 8.69 -9.91 8.41
C GLU A 6 8.47 -9.22 7.06
N THR A 7 8.05 -9.98 6.04
CA THR A 7 7.66 -9.39 4.75
C THR A 7 6.47 -8.44 4.92
N GLY A 8 5.42 -8.86 5.65
CA GLY A 8 4.29 -7.99 5.98
C GLY A 8 4.70 -6.71 6.71
N VAL A 9 5.60 -6.81 7.70
CA VAL A 9 6.14 -5.67 8.46
C VAL A 9 6.96 -4.74 7.56
N LYS A 10 7.87 -5.28 6.76
CA LYS A 10 8.71 -4.49 5.85
C LYS A 10 7.87 -3.70 4.85
N TYR A 11 6.88 -4.34 4.24
CA TYR A 11 5.97 -3.67 3.30
C TYR A 11 5.12 -2.62 4.01
N HIS A 12 4.61 -2.89 5.21
CA HIS A 12 3.84 -1.93 6.00
C HIS A 12 4.66 -0.67 6.29
N LEU A 13 5.90 -0.82 6.79
CA LEU A 13 6.76 0.30 7.13
C LEU A 13 7.12 1.16 5.91
N ILE A 14 7.56 0.54 4.81
CA ILE A 14 7.98 1.26 3.60
C ILE A 14 6.82 2.08 3.02
N HIS A 15 5.63 1.49 2.94
CA HIS A 15 4.48 2.16 2.34
C HIS A 15 3.77 3.11 3.33
N ALA A 16 3.92 2.93 4.64
CA ALA A 16 3.51 3.94 5.62
C ALA A 16 4.35 5.22 5.48
N LEU A 17 5.66 5.09 5.26
CA LEU A 17 6.51 6.25 4.95
C LEU A 17 6.10 6.90 3.62
N ALA A 18 5.81 6.11 2.60
CA ALA A 18 5.28 6.63 1.33
C ALA A 18 3.96 7.39 1.53
N LEU A 19 3.05 6.90 2.37
CA LEU A 19 1.79 7.60 2.73
C LEU A 19 2.04 8.96 3.37
N LEU A 20 3.02 9.07 4.28
CA LEU A 20 3.38 10.37 4.89
C LEU A 20 3.88 11.35 3.83
N ILE A 21 4.71 10.89 2.90
CA ILE A 21 5.21 11.70 1.78
C ILE A 21 4.05 12.13 0.88
N ILE A 22 3.15 11.22 0.52
CA ILE A 22 1.97 11.53 -0.31
C ILE A 22 1.05 12.53 0.39
N ALA A 23 0.83 12.40 1.70
CA ALA A 23 0.03 13.32 2.49
C ALA A 23 0.62 14.73 2.49
N TRP A 24 1.95 14.85 2.64
CA TRP A 24 2.64 16.13 2.48
C TRP A 24 2.42 16.70 1.08
N ILE A 25 2.72 15.94 0.03
CA ILE A 25 2.56 16.42 -1.36
C ILE A 25 1.11 16.88 -1.60
N ALA A 26 0.11 16.12 -1.16
CA ALA A 26 -1.30 16.44 -1.30
C ALA A 26 -1.72 17.73 -0.56
N ALA A 27 -1.03 18.09 0.53
CA ALA A 27 -1.26 19.33 1.26
C ALA A 27 -0.78 20.57 0.48
N GLN A 28 0.26 20.41 -0.35
CA GLN A 28 0.78 21.49 -1.22
C GLN A 28 0.06 21.53 -2.57
N TYR A 29 -0.28 20.37 -3.11
CA TYR A 29 -0.86 20.18 -4.43
C TYR A 29 -2.14 19.34 -4.31
N PRO A 30 -3.31 19.97 -4.12
CA PRO A 30 -4.57 19.27 -3.82
C PRO A 30 -5.22 18.62 -5.06
N TYR A 31 -4.40 18.06 -5.95
CA TYR A 31 -4.86 17.39 -7.17
C TYR A 31 -5.52 16.06 -6.88
N LEU A 32 -6.59 15.76 -7.61
CA LEU A 32 -7.42 14.56 -7.41
C LEU A 32 -6.58 13.27 -7.47
N LEU A 33 -5.65 13.15 -8.42
CA LEU A 33 -4.83 11.95 -8.60
C LEU A 33 -3.80 11.73 -7.48
N ILE A 34 -3.32 12.81 -6.83
CA ILE A 34 -2.43 12.72 -5.66
C ILE A 34 -3.24 12.30 -4.43
N ARG A 35 -4.47 12.78 -4.27
CA ARG A 35 -5.37 12.30 -3.21
C ARG A 35 -5.75 10.83 -3.41
N LEU A 36 -6.05 10.45 -4.66
CA LEU A 36 -6.38 9.08 -5.01
C LEU A 36 -5.21 8.12 -4.74
N SER A 37 -3.96 8.53 -5.02
CA SER A 37 -2.79 7.70 -4.70
C SER A 37 -2.68 7.43 -3.21
N GLY A 38 -2.93 8.42 -2.36
CA GLY A 38 -2.96 8.24 -0.90
C GLY A 38 -3.96 7.16 -0.46
N TRP A 39 -5.19 7.20 -0.97
CA TRP A 39 -6.20 6.19 -0.65
C TRP A 39 -5.85 4.79 -1.18
N LEU A 40 -5.29 4.70 -2.38
CA LEU A 40 -4.82 3.44 -2.97
C LEU A 40 -3.69 2.81 -2.16
N PHE A 41 -2.72 3.61 -1.70
CA PHE A 41 -1.67 3.14 -0.80
C PHE A 41 -2.25 2.66 0.53
N PHE A 42 -3.14 3.43 1.15
CA PHE A 42 -3.73 3.07 2.44
C PHE A 42 -4.48 1.74 2.37
N ALA A 43 -5.36 1.58 1.40
CA ALA A 43 -6.08 0.33 1.17
C ALA A 43 -5.12 -0.82 0.80
N GLY A 44 -4.13 -0.55 -0.06
CA GLY A 44 -3.14 -1.52 -0.49
C GLY A 44 -2.29 -2.06 0.66
N VAL A 45 -1.81 -1.19 1.56
CA VAL A 45 -1.05 -1.57 2.76
C VAL A 45 -1.89 -2.42 3.70
N LEU A 46 -3.12 -1.99 4.00
CA LEU A 46 -4.01 -2.74 4.88
C LEU A 46 -4.25 -4.14 4.34
N ILE A 47 -4.61 -4.27 3.05
CA ILE A 47 -4.91 -5.57 2.45
C ILE A 47 -3.65 -6.44 2.36
N PHE A 48 -2.54 -5.89 1.86
CA PHE A 48 -1.30 -6.62 1.65
C PHE A 48 -0.66 -7.09 2.97
N SER A 49 -0.48 -6.18 3.93
CA SER A 49 0.20 -6.51 5.18
C SER A 49 -0.69 -7.32 6.11
N ALA A 50 -2.00 -7.01 6.22
CA ALA A 50 -2.90 -7.80 7.05
C ALA A 50 -3.04 -9.23 6.54
N SER A 51 -3.10 -9.45 5.21
CA SER A 51 -3.16 -10.81 4.67
C SER A 51 -1.90 -11.62 5.02
N LEU A 52 -0.71 -11.02 4.97
CA LEU A 52 0.53 -11.69 5.37
C LEU A 52 0.61 -11.94 6.88
N TYR A 53 0.11 -11.02 7.71
CA TYR A 53 0.02 -11.24 9.16
C TYR A 53 -0.93 -12.40 9.48
N LEU A 54 -2.11 -12.43 8.86
CA LEU A 54 -3.08 -13.50 9.04
C LEU A 54 -2.54 -14.83 8.52
N LEU A 55 -1.88 -14.85 7.36
CA LEU A 55 -1.21 -16.05 6.84
C LEU A 55 -0.15 -16.56 7.82
N ALA A 56 0.70 -15.68 8.35
CA ALA A 56 1.81 -16.05 9.22
C ALA A 56 1.35 -16.52 10.61
N THR A 57 0.24 -15.97 11.13
CA THR A 57 -0.28 -16.30 12.47
C THR A 57 -1.26 -17.46 12.48
N THR A 58 -2.10 -17.59 11.44
CA THR A 58 -3.12 -18.65 11.35
C THR A 58 -2.69 -19.85 10.52
N GLY A 59 -1.70 -19.72 9.65
CA GLY A 59 -1.29 -20.76 8.70
C GLY A 59 -2.27 -21.00 7.54
N VAL A 60 -3.40 -20.28 7.46
CA VAL A 60 -4.41 -20.44 6.43
C VAL A 60 -3.92 -19.87 5.10
N LYS A 61 -3.58 -20.76 4.15
CA LYS A 61 -2.99 -20.40 2.85
C LYS A 61 -3.87 -19.48 1.98
N ALA A 62 -5.19 -19.48 2.20
CA ALA A 62 -6.13 -18.61 1.46
C ALA A 62 -5.79 -17.12 1.62
N TRP A 63 -5.25 -16.70 2.77
CA TRP A 63 -4.79 -15.32 2.96
C TRP A 63 -3.66 -14.93 2.00
N GLY A 64 -2.82 -15.87 1.57
CA GLY A 64 -1.78 -15.61 0.57
C GLY A 64 -2.33 -15.22 -0.80
N ALA A 65 -3.54 -15.69 -1.16
CA ALA A 65 -4.21 -15.32 -2.41
C ALA A 65 -4.83 -13.92 -2.38
N VAL A 66 -4.99 -13.32 -1.19
CA VAL A 66 -5.48 -11.94 -1.01
C VAL A 66 -4.36 -10.92 -1.20
N THR A 67 -3.11 -11.28 -0.89
CA THR A 67 -1.93 -10.41 -0.99
C THR A 67 -1.77 -9.71 -2.35
N PRO A 68 -1.96 -10.38 -3.51
CA PRO A 68 -1.86 -9.73 -4.82
C PRO A 68 -2.83 -8.56 -5.02
N ILE A 69 -4.02 -8.60 -4.39
CA ILE A 69 -5.00 -7.50 -4.49
C ILE A 69 -4.42 -6.23 -3.85
N GLY A 70 -3.83 -6.36 -2.67
CA GLY A 70 -3.11 -5.27 -2.02
C GLY A 70 -1.95 -4.76 -2.89
N GLY A 71 -1.19 -5.67 -3.51
CA GLY A 71 -0.09 -5.32 -4.42
C GLY A 71 -0.55 -4.52 -5.65
N LEU A 72 -1.68 -4.89 -6.26
CA LEU A 72 -2.27 -4.16 -7.38
C LEU A 72 -2.70 -2.74 -6.98
N LEU A 73 -3.26 -2.57 -5.78
CA LEU A 73 -3.60 -1.24 -5.25
C LEU A 73 -2.35 -0.39 -5.02
N LEU A 74 -1.25 -0.96 -4.51
CA LEU A 74 0.01 -0.26 -4.35
C LEU A 74 0.59 0.19 -5.71
N LEU A 75 0.56 -0.68 -6.73
CA LEU A 75 0.98 -0.33 -8.09
C LEU A 75 0.10 0.78 -8.69
N ALA A 76 -1.22 0.68 -8.55
CA ALA A 76 -2.15 1.72 -8.99
C ALA A 76 -1.91 3.04 -8.25
N GLY A 77 -1.57 2.98 -6.97
CA GLY A 77 -1.21 4.14 -6.16
C GLY A 77 0.02 4.87 -6.72
N TRP A 78 1.10 4.12 -7.02
CA TRP A 78 2.31 4.69 -7.64
C TRP A 78 2.01 5.32 -9.01
N LEU A 79 1.23 4.65 -9.85
CA LEU A 79 0.84 5.16 -11.16
C LEU A 79 0.00 6.45 -11.04
N SER A 80 -0.98 6.46 -10.12
CA SER A 80 -1.80 7.65 -9.84
C SER A 80 -0.96 8.82 -9.34
N LEU A 81 0.02 8.57 -8.45
CA LEU A 81 0.94 9.59 -7.96
C LEU A 81 1.80 10.16 -9.10
N ALA A 82 2.40 9.30 -9.92
CA ALA A 82 3.25 9.72 -11.04
C ALA A 82 2.47 10.58 -12.05
N ILE A 83 1.25 10.16 -12.42
CA ILE A 83 0.39 10.93 -13.34
C ILE A 83 -0.04 12.24 -12.67
N GLY A 84 -0.39 12.22 -11.38
CA GLY A 84 -0.79 13.41 -10.63
C GLY A 84 0.31 14.46 -10.52
N ILE A 85 1.56 14.06 -10.38
CA ILE A 85 2.72 14.96 -10.38
C ILE A 85 3.06 15.45 -11.80
N ALA A 86 2.91 14.60 -12.82
CA ALA A 86 3.27 14.97 -14.20
C ALA A 86 2.25 15.90 -14.89
N LYS A 87 0.98 15.88 -14.46
CA LYS A 87 -0.13 16.62 -15.08
C LYS A 87 -0.69 17.75 -14.21
N GLY A 88 -0.26 17.84 -12.96
CA GLY A 88 -0.64 18.90 -12.03
C GLY A 88 0.43 19.96 -11.94
#